data_AF-C6CN54-F1
#
_entry.id   AF-C6CN54-F1
#
_cell.length_a   1.000
_cell.length_b   1.000
_cell.length_c   1.000
_cell.angle_alpha   90.00
_cell.angle_beta   90.00
_cell.angle_gamma   90.00
#
_symmetry.space_group_name_H-M   'P 1'
#
loop_
_entity.id
_entity.type
_entity.pdbx_description
1 polymer ?
#
loop_
_entity_poly.entity_id
_entity_poly.type
_entity_poly.pdbx_seq_one_letter_code
_entity_poly.pdbx_strand_id
1 'polypeptide(L)'
;MQQISIWLWVKPGVAGCELAQRITKPDRRGVKLREGDYAIPTASFAWDAALAICRHEDVATNDILFRPARQETYQELSSHVE
;
A
#
# COMPACT_ATOMS: atom_id res chain seq x y z
N MET A 1 -8.96 -24.69 -23.27
CA MET A 1 -8.16 -24.13 -22.16
C MET A 1 -9.11 -23.72 -21.06
N GLN A 2 -8.87 -24.13 -19.81
CA GLN A 2 -9.64 -23.62 -18.67
C GLN A 2 -9.12 -22.23 -18.30
N GLN A 3 -10.03 -21.27 -18.14
CA GLN A 3 -9.68 -19.91 -17.73
C GLN A 3 -9.48 -19.90 -16.20
N ILE A 4 -8.23 -19.71 -15.76
CA ILE A 4 -7.91 -19.55 -14.33
C ILE A 4 -8.16 -18.09 -13.98
N SER A 5 -9.13 -17.84 -13.08
CA SER A 5 -9.37 -16.51 -12.54
C SER A 5 -8.47 -16.31 -11.33
N ILE A 6 -7.65 -15.26 -11.36
CA ILE A 6 -6.64 -14.97 -10.34
C ILE A 6 -6.98 -13.62 -9.74
N TRP A 7 -6.98 -13.54 -8.41
CA TRP A 7 -7.29 -12.32 -7.69
C TRP A 7 -6.01 -11.52 -7.46
N LEU A 8 -6.00 -10.26 -7.88
CA LEU A 8 -4.93 -9.31 -7.57
C LEU A 8 -5.24 -8.57 -6.28
N TRP A 9 -4.30 -8.61 -5.34
CA TRP A 9 -4.33 -7.81 -4.13
C TRP A 9 -3.33 -6.66 -4.26
N VAL A 10 -3.78 -5.42 -4.01
CA VAL A 10 -2.91 -4.24 -4.06
C VAL A 10 -2.97 -3.54 -2.71
N LYS A 11 -1.83 -3.52 -2.01
CA LYS A 11 -1.71 -3.12 -0.60
C LYS A 11 -0.81 -1.88 -0.48
N PRO A 12 -1.39 -0.66 -0.48
CA PRO A 12 -0.63 0.55 -0.20
C PRO A 12 -0.14 0.60 1.23
N GLY A 13 1.03 1.21 1.41
CA GLY A 13 1.43 1.84 2.67
C GLY A 13 0.72 3.17 2.90
N VAL A 14 1.39 4.08 3.60
CA VAL A 14 0.90 5.45 3.82
C VAL A 14 0.83 6.17 2.47
N ALA A 15 -0.38 6.46 2.02
CA ALA A 15 -0.68 7.18 0.80
C ALA A 15 -1.41 8.47 1.13
N GLY A 16 -1.05 9.56 0.45
CA GLY A 16 -1.64 10.88 0.67
C GLY A 16 -3.01 10.98 0.02
N CYS A 17 -4.05 10.44 0.67
CA CYS A 17 -5.43 10.49 0.18
C CYS A 17 -6.41 10.81 1.31
N GLU A 18 -7.69 11.00 0.96
CA GLU A 18 -8.71 11.40 1.92
C GLU A 18 -9.03 10.30 2.96
N LEU A 19 -8.56 9.07 2.76
CA LEU A 19 -8.83 7.94 3.65
C LEU A 19 -8.32 8.20 5.07
N ALA A 20 -7.12 8.76 5.22
CA ALA A 20 -6.56 9.06 6.54
C ALA A 20 -7.38 10.10 7.30
N GLN A 21 -8.07 10.99 6.59
CA GLN A 21 -8.94 12.00 7.20
C GLN A 21 -10.17 11.37 7.87
N ARG A 22 -10.55 10.15 7.45
CA ARG A 22 -11.72 9.40 7.94
C ARG A 22 -11.40 8.45 9.11
N ILE A 23 -10.16 8.39 9.57
CA ILE A 23 -9.78 7.57 10.73
C ILE A 23 -10.34 8.21 12.02
N THR A 24 -11.20 7.47 12.73
CA THR A 24 -11.98 7.97 13.89
C THR A 24 -11.40 7.62 15.26
N LYS A 25 -10.41 6.71 15.34
CA LYS A 25 -9.80 6.17 16.57
C LYS A 25 -8.46 6.87 16.92
N PRO A 26 -7.90 6.73 18.16
CA PRO A 26 -6.86 7.65 18.69
C PRO A 26 -5.54 7.72 17.89
N ASP A 27 -5.35 6.86 16.90
CA ASP A 27 -4.19 6.79 16.00
C ASP A 27 -4.17 7.89 14.91
N ARG A 28 -5.20 8.76 14.85
CA ARG A 28 -5.31 9.83 13.84
C ARG A 28 -4.10 10.78 13.82
N ARG A 29 -3.46 11.02 14.96
CA ARG A 29 -2.24 11.88 15.05
C ARG A 29 -1.03 11.20 14.43
N GLY A 30 -0.83 9.91 14.69
CA GLY A 30 0.27 9.14 14.12
C GLY A 30 0.16 9.02 12.60
N VAL A 31 -1.06 8.80 12.09
CA VAL A 31 -1.30 8.73 10.64
C VAL A 31 -1.06 10.07 9.95
N LYS A 32 -1.58 11.18 10.49
CA LYS A 32 -1.38 12.52 9.90
C LYS A 32 0.08 12.96 9.84
N LEU A 33 0.89 12.62 10.84
CA LEU A 33 2.33 12.93 10.84
C LEU A 33 3.05 12.16 9.72
N ARG A 34 2.78 10.86 9.61
CA ARG A 34 3.36 10.01 8.57
C ARG A 34 2.94 10.43 7.17
N GLU A 35 1.71 10.93 7.00
CA GLU A 35 1.25 11.48 5.74
C GLU A 35 2.06 12.72 5.30
N GLY A 36 2.35 13.63 6.23
CA GLY A 36 3.15 14.82 5.94
C GLY A 36 4.64 14.52 5.69
N ASP A 37 5.16 13.46 6.29
CA ASP A 37 6.60 13.16 6.25
C ASP A 37 7.03 12.34 5.02
N TYR A 38 6.24 11.32 4.63
CA TYR A 38 6.67 10.35 3.62
C TYR A 38 5.55 9.67 2.84
N ALA A 39 4.33 10.22 2.80
CA ALA A 39 3.26 9.62 1.99
C ALA A 39 3.66 9.40 0.53
N ILE A 40 3.31 8.24 -0.03
CA ILE A 40 3.36 8.08 -1.49
C ILE A 40 2.24 8.89 -2.16
N PRO A 41 2.50 9.47 -3.34
CA PRO A 41 1.45 10.05 -4.17
C PRO A 41 0.39 9.01 -4.51
N THR A 42 -0.89 9.40 -4.52
CA THR A 42 -1.99 8.50 -4.91
C THR A 42 -1.83 7.95 -6.32
N ALA A 43 -1.22 8.74 -7.22
CA ALA A 43 -0.92 8.31 -8.58
C ALA A 43 -0.02 7.06 -8.63
N SER A 44 0.88 6.87 -7.66
CA SER A 44 1.76 5.70 -7.58
C SER A 44 0.97 4.40 -7.45
N PHE A 45 -0.13 4.40 -6.68
CA PHE A 45 -1.03 3.23 -6.59
C PHE A 45 -1.64 2.85 -7.94
N ALA A 46 -2.07 3.85 -8.71
CA ALA A 46 -2.65 3.60 -10.04
C ALA A 46 -1.61 3.01 -11.00
N TRP A 47 -0.36 3.47 -10.93
CA TRP A 47 0.74 2.91 -11.71
C TRP A 47 1.04 1.46 -11.37
N ASP A 48 1.07 1.12 -10.08
CA ASP A 48 1.32 -0.26 -9.65
C ASP A 48 0.19 -1.22 -10.07
N ALA A 49 -1.06 -0.77 -9.95
CA ALA A 49 -2.21 -1.52 -10.45
C ALA A 49 -2.17 -1.68 -11.98
N ALA A 50 -1.87 -0.61 -12.72
CA ALA A 50 -1.73 -0.64 -14.18
C ALA A 50 -0.63 -1.60 -14.63
N LEU A 51 0.52 -1.56 -13.95
CA LEU A 51 1.62 -2.50 -14.18
C LEU A 51 1.14 -3.94 -14.01
N ALA A 52 0.37 -4.24 -12.97
CA ALA A 52 -0.13 -5.59 -12.68
C ALA A 52 -1.10 -6.12 -13.75
N ILE A 53 -1.99 -5.27 -14.27
CA ILE A 53 -3.01 -5.69 -15.25
C ILE A 53 -2.49 -5.70 -16.70
N CYS A 54 -1.43 -4.97 -17.00
CA CYS A 54 -0.80 -4.93 -18.33
C CYS A 54 0.28 -6.00 -18.52
N ARG A 55 0.26 -7.08 -17.74
CA ARG A 55 1.17 -8.21 -17.90
C ARG A 55 0.81 -9.03 -19.14
N HIS A 56 1.76 -9.84 -19.61
CA HIS A 56 1.49 -10.87 -20.62
C HIS A 56 0.37 -11.80 -20.14
N GLU A 57 -0.42 -12.36 -21.06
CA GLU A 57 -1.59 -13.20 -20.73
C GLU A 57 -1.26 -14.45 -19.88
N ASP A 58 -0.02 -14.93 -20.00
CA ASP A 58 0.51 -16.07 -19.22
C ASP A 58 1.10 -15.66 -17.85
N VAL A 59 1.01 -14.38 -17.47
CA VAL A 59 1.61 -13.85 -16.25
C VAL A 59 0.54 -13.21 -15.38
N ALA A 60 0.37 -13.77 -14.18
CA ALA A 60 -0.54 -13.25 -13.18
C ALA A 60 0.22 -12.70 -11.97
N THR A 61 -0.24 -11.54 -11.50
CA THR A 61 0.27 -10.93 -10.27
C THR A 61 -0.74 -11.20 -9.16
N ASN A 62 -0.31 -11.89 -8.10
CA ASN A 62 -1.19 -12.24 -6.98
C ASN A 62 -1.29 -11.10 -5.96
N ASP A 63 -0.16 -10.47 -5.63
CA ASP A 63 -0.09 -9.46 -4.58
C ASP A 63 0.98 -8.41 -4.91
N ILE A 64 0.66 -7.14 -4.64
CA ILE A 64 1.59 -6.03 -4.68
C ILE A 64 1.53 -5.33 -3.33
N LEU A 65 2.66 -5.34 -2.63
CA LEU A 65 2.89 -4.52 -1.45
C LEU A 65 3.85 -3.38 -1.82
N PHE A 66 3.38 -2.15 -1.72
CA PHE A 66 4.17 -0.97 -2.05
C PHE A 66 3.99 0.08 -0.97
N ARG A 67 5.12 0.60 -0.47
CA ARG A 67 5.14 1.46 0.73
C ARG A 67 6.24 2.51 0.57
N PRO A 68 6.10 3.68 1.21
CA PRO A 68 7.21 4.59 1.39
C PRO A 68 8.43 3.86 1.96
N ALA A 69 9.62 4.13 1.44
CA ALA A 69 10.86 3.50 1.92
C ALA A 69 11.16 3.79 3.41
N ARG A 70 10.61 4.89 3.94
CA ARG A 70 10.74 5.31 5.34
C ARG A 70 9.64 4.74 6.25
N GLN A 71 8.67 4.03 5.67
CA GLN A 71 7.62 3.41 6.46
C GLN A 71 8.13 2.11 7.08
N GLU A 72 8.26 2.11 8.40
CA GLU A 72 8.62 0.92 9.16
C GLU A 72 7.53 -0.17 9.08
N THR A 73 7.99 -1.41 9.10
CA THR A 73 7.18 -2.60 9.27
C THR A 73 6.72 -2.75 10.71
N TYR A 74 5.69 -3.57 10.92
CA TYR A 74 5.26 -3.91 12.27
C TYR A 74 6.38 -4.58 13.08
N GLN A 75 7.20 -5.43 12.43
CA GLN A 75 8.38 -6.03 13.08
C GLN A 75 9.37 -4.97 13.57
N GLU A 76 9.70 -4.00 12.73
CA GLU A 76 10.63 -2.91 13.09
C GLU A 76 10.08 -2.05 14.22
N LEU A 77 8.78 -1.73 14.19
CA LEU A 77 8.13 -1.00 15.28
C LEU A 77 8.15 -1.79 16.60
N SER A 78 7.98 -3.11 16.56
CA SER A 78 8.02 -3.95 17.76
C SER A 78 9.42 -4.07 18.39
N SER A 79 10.49 -3.95 17.60
CA SER A 79 11.86 -4.01 18.12
C SER A 79 12.30 -2.76 18.89
N HIS A 80 11.57 -1.65 18.77
CA HIS A 80 11.85 -0.41 19.51
C HIS A 80 11.18 -0.37 20.90
N VAL A 81 10.38 -1.39 21.24
CA VAL A 81 9.59 -1.45 22.48
C VAL A 81 10.18 -2.44 23.51
N GLU A 82 11.28 -3.12 23.16
CA GLU A 82 12.13 -3.88 24.09
C GLU A 82 13.26 -3.02 24.66
#